data_AF-A0AAW5K0D8-F1
#
_entry.id   AF-A0AAW5K0D8-F1
#
_cell.length_a   1.000
_cell.length_b   1.000
_cell.length_c   1.000
_cell.angle_alpha   90.00
_cell.angle_beta   90.00
_cell.angle_gamma   90.00
#
_symmetry.space_group_name_H-M   'P 1'
#
loop_
_entity.id
_entity.type
_entity.pdbx_description
1 polymer ?
#
loop_
_entity_poly.entity_id
_entity_poly.type
_entity_poly.pdbx_seq_one_letter_code
_entity_poly.pdbx_strand_id
1 'polypeptide(L)'
;MLKETFEKIKKAAACGLAVFFTFQLILFAPAPASALTAAEVKPAIFKALGREVPQKQLSAFTGELTRADALRLSLEAMGWGFVIKALDQIGILPEWPEVEGVSYLASTMSPLPPAPVRADLAAPATSDDVAQIAAWLKECKKEARWKASFAWEGTELIMIKHGVGDPSGPAAGDMKNGVNEPLFAAVLAVDMKSIPCQIATAVMVGANKAPLATIAGENYGVIGGINGGYFAGAKPIGVLRRQGYTDNAKFWPNRSAFGWNESGEYVFIDGKETASISSDHNFDKFTEVLQAGPLLVKNGTPSANTEKVHPNVLDFRHPRTFVGTDGKRVLWGVVDGRDNMHSVGMTIEELRRLCGWLSLKTALNLDGGGSSSLWWRGMTFSLPSNASDRERPIPYAILMFEPGSGVRQ
;
A
#
# COMPACT_ATOMS: atom_id res chain seq x y z
N MET A 1 8.20 94.96 -47.24
CA MET A 1 8.05 95.48 -45.86
C MET A 1 8.56 94.44 -44.87
N LEU A 2 8.64 94.83 -43.60
CA LEU A 2 8.91 94.07 -42.37
C LEU A 2 8.35 92.62 -42.39
N LYS A 3 8.89 91.61 -41.69
CA LYS A 3 10.04 91.50 -40.74
C LYS A 3 10.33 90.00 -40.45
N GLU A 4 11.50 89.68 -39.86
CA GLU A 4 11.74 88.60 -38.85
C GLU A 4 11.40 87.11 -39.20
N THR A 5 12.19 86.07 -38.87
CA THR A 5 13.49 85.96 -38.17
C THR A 5 14.24 84.67 -38.58
N PHE A 6 15.59 84.76 -38.59
CA PHE A 6 16.66 83.76 -38.43
C PHE A 6 16.29 82.30 -38.02
N GLU A 7 17.00 81.23 -38.39
CA GLU A 7 18.07 80.87 -39.37
C GLU A 7 18.25 79.30 -39.29
N LYS A 8 19.15 78.51 -39.91
CA LYS A 8 20.36 78.67 -40.77
C LYS A 8 20.60 77.39 -41.63
N ILE A 9 21.76 77.31 -42.32
CA ILE A 9 22.59 76.11 -42.67
C ILE A 9 21.83 74.88 -43.25
N LYS A 10 21.80 74.56 -44.56
CA LYS A 10 22.88 74.26 -45.56
C LYS A 10 23.77 73.06 -45.17
N LYS A 11 24.17 72.13 -46.05
CA LYS A 11 23.82 71.78 -47.44
C LYS A 11 24.39 70.38 -47.76
N ALA A 12 23.80 69.69 -48.74
CA ALA A 12 24.44 68.73 -49.66
C ALA A 12 25.25 67.52 -49.13
N ALA A 13 24.71 66.33 -49.42
CA ALA A 13 25.36 65.19 -50.08
C ALA A 13 26.71 64.63 -49.58
N ALA A 14 26.67 63.36 -49.13
CA ALA A 14 27.70 62.35 -49.38
C ALA A 14 27.04 60.96 -49.49
N CYS A 15 27.59 60.08 -50.32
CA CYS A 15 27.12 58.69 -50.41
C CYS A 15 27.86 57.84 -49.36
N GLY A 16 27.14 57.32 -48.35
CA GLY A 16 27.71 56.53 -47.27
C GLY A 16 27.30 55.06 -47.36
N LEU A 17 28.24 54.16 -47.64
CA LEU A 17 27.98 52.72 -47.71
C LEU A 17 27.93 52.12 -46.30
N ALA A 18 26.74 52.00 -45.73
CA ALA A 18 26.53 51.47 -44.39
C ALA A 18 26.72 49.94 -44.34
N VAL A 19 27.94 49.48 -44.05
CA VAL A 19 28.23 48.06 -43.77
C VAL A 19 27.63 47.69 -42.41
N PHE A 20 26.44 47.09 -42.42
CA PHE A 20 25.85 46.49 -41.23
C PHE A 20 26.64 45.25 -40.82
N PHE A 21 27.51 45.39 -39.83
CA PHE A 21 28.04 44.25 -39.08
C PHE A 21 26.91 43.63 -38.25
N THR A 22 26.21 42.66 -38.84
CA THR A 22 25.30 41.79 -38.09
C THR A 22 26.13 40.90 -37.17
N PHE A 23 26.32 41.36 -35.93
CA PHE A 23 26.84 40.52 -34.86
C PHE A 23 25.83 39.39 -34.61
N GLN A 24 26.03 38.23 -35.25
CA GLN A 24 25.31 37.04 -34.87
C GLN A 24 25.72 36.70 -33.44
N LEU A 25 24.81 36.93 -32.49
CA LEU A 25 24.88 36.25 -31.21
C LEU A 25 24.71 34.76 -31.50
N ILE A 26 25.84 34.06 -31.60
CA ILE A 26 25.84 32.60 -31.53
C ILE A 26 25.43 32.26 -30.11
N LEU A 27 24.13 32.08 -29.92
CA LEU A 27 23.58 31.40 -28.77
C LEU A 27 24.15 29.99 -28.79
N PHE A 28 25.23 29.80 -28.04
CA PHE A 28 25.67 28.46 -27.67
C PHE A 28 24.49 27.82 -26.95
N ALA A 29 23.80 26.91 -27.64
CA ALA A 29 22.98 25.93 -26.96
C ALA A 29 23.88 25.27 -25.90
N PRO A 30 23.46 25.20 -24.62
CA PRO A 30 24.23 24.49 -23.63
C PRO A 30 24.44 23.06 -24.15
N ALA A 31 25.67 22.56 -24.08
CA ALA A 31 25.94 21.18 -24.45
C ALA A 31 24.95 20.27 -23.71
N PRO A 32 24.34 19.26 -24.37
CA PRO A 32 23.38 18.38 -23.72
C PRO A 32 24.04 17.80 -22.48
N ALA A 33 23.43 18.05 -21.31
CA ALA A 33 23.99 17.61 -20.05
C ALA A 33 24.16 16.09 -20.09
N SER A 34 25.40 15.61 -19.93
CA SER A 34 25.74 14.19 -20.04
C SER A 34 24.86 13.39 -19.09
N ALA A 35 24.07 12.48 -19.66
CA ALA A 35 23.10 11.69 -18.91
C ALA A 35 23.82 10.75 -17.95
N LEU A 36 23.39 10.77 -16.69
CA LEU A 36 24.12 10.07 -15.62
C LEU A 36 23.78 8.59 -15.58
N THR A 37 24.79 7.77 -15.27
CA THR A 37 24.60 6.33 -15.05
C THR A 37 24.13 6.04 -13.61
N ALA A 38 23.60 4.84 -13.38
CA ALA A 38 23.23 4.40 -12.03
C ALA A 38 24.40 4.40 -11.02
N ALA A 39 25.65 4.37 -11.47
CA ALA A 39 26.83 4.46 -10.61
C ALA A 39 27.08 5.89 -10.08
N GLU A 40 26.68 6.91 -10.84
CA GLU A 40 26.84 8.33 -10.50
C GLU A 40 25.65 8.85 -9.67
N VAL A 41 24.44 8.34 -9.94
CA VAL A 41 23.22 8.76 -9.24
C VAL A 41 23.11 8.17 -7.82
N LYS A 42 23.45 6.88 -7.62
CA LYS A 42 23.29 6.19 -6.33
C LYS A 42 24.02 6.85 -5.15
N PRO A 43 25.28 7.33 -5.26
CA PRO A 43 25.96 8.01 -4.16
C PRO A 43 25.24 9.28 -3.68
N ALA A 44 24.58 10.02 -4.56
CA ALA A 44 23.80 11.20 -4.19
C ALA A 44 22.52 10.84 -3.42
N ILE A 45 21.80 9.79 -3.87
CA ILE A 45 20.63 9.23 -3.19
C ILE A 45 21.02 8.74 -1.79
N PHE A 46 22.08 7.94 -1.67
CA PHE A 46 22.54 7.39 -0.39
C PHE A 46 22.99 8.49 0.58
N LYS A 47 23.70 9.51 0.08
CA LYS A 47 24.10 10.68 0.87
C LYS A 47 22.91 11.54 1.32
N ALA A 48 21.85 11.64 0.53
CA ALA A 48 20.61 12.33 0.91
C ALA A 48 19.81 11.53 1.96
N LEU A 49 19.76 10.21 1.81
CA LEU A 49 19.14 9.30 2.78
C LEU A 49 19.98 9.14 4.07
N GLY A 50 21.29 9.42 4.01
CA GLY A 50 22.24 9.27 5.10
C GLY A 50 22.66 7.82 5.37
N ARG A 51 22.48 6.93 4.39
CA ARG A 51 22.71 5.48 4.47
C ARG A 51 22.84 4.87 3.07
N GLU A 52 23.63 3.82 2.94
CA GLU A 52 23.67 3.01 1.72
C GLU A 52 22.51 2.01 1.68
N VAL A 53 22.08 1.61 0.48
CA VAL A 53 21.01 0.63 0.28
C VAL A 53 21.55 -0.59 -0.49
N PRO A 54 21.44 -1.81 0.06
CA PRO A 54 21.85 -3.04 -0.62
C PRO A 54 21.30 -3.17 -2.04
N GLN A 55 22.15 -3.52 -3.01
CA GLN A 55 21.75 -3.64 -4.43
C GLN A 55 20.59 -4.64 -4.68
N LYS A 56 20.34 -5.59 -3.78
CA LYS A 56 19.16 -6.48 -3.85
C LYS A 56 17.80 -5.77 -3.71
N GLN A 57 17.79 -4.52 -3.25
CA GLN A 57 16.60 -3.68 -3.08
C GLN A 57 16.44 -2.62 -4.18
N LEU A 58 17.39 -2.53 -5.12
CA LEU A 58 17.43 -1.54 -6.19
C LEU A 58 17.39 -2.23 -7.56
N SER A 59 16.71 -1.63 -8.52
CA SER A 59 16.75 -2.07 -9.91
C SER A 59 18.17 -1.95 -10.50
N ALA A 60 18.45 -2.82 -11.47
CA ALA A 60 19.69 -2.82 -12.24
C ALA A 60 19.43 -2.15 -13.59
N PHE A 61 20.24 -1.14 -13.92
CA PHE A 61 20.16 -0.37 -15.15
C PHE A 61 21.51 -0.42 -15.87
N THR A 62 21.48 -0.46 -17.20
CA THR A 62 22.67 -0.53 -18.05
C THR A 62 22.73 0.69 -18.96
N GLY A 63 23.73 1.55 -18.75
CA GLY A 63 23.91 2.77 -19.52
C GLY A 63 23.41 4.03 -18.79
N GLU A 64 23.03 5.02 -19.59
CA GLU A 64 22.49 6.31 -19.15
C GLU A 64 21.07 6.16 -18.58
N LEU A 65 20.72 6.95 -17.57
CA LEU A 65 19.40 6.93 -16.93
C LEU A 65 18.46 8.00 -17.50
N THR A 66 17.17 7.67 -17.58
CA THR A 66 16.09 8.66 -17.65
C THR A 66 15.79 9.23 -16.26
N ARG A 67 15.02 10.32 -16.22
CA ARG A 67 14.48 10.86 -14.95
C ARG A 67 13.53 9.88 -14.26
N ALA A 68 12.79 9.06 -15.01
CA ALA A 68 12.01 7.94 -14.45
C ALA A 68 12.91 6.97 -13.69
N ASP A 69 14.05 6.56 -14.26
CA ASP A 69 14.97 5.60 -13.63
C ASP A 69 15.64 6.21 -12.37
N ALA A 70 15.99 7.49 -12.41
CA ALA A 70 16.52 8.22 -11.26
C ALA A 70 15.49 8.33 -10.11
N LEU A 71 14.22 8.59 -10.42
CA LEU A 71 13.12 8.55 -9.44
C LEU A 71 12.85 7.12 -8.95
N ARG A 72 12.91 6.11 -9.82
CA ARG A 72 12.74 4.69 -9.47
C ARG A 72 13.80 4.23 -8.48
N LEU A 73 15.08 4.49 -8.74
CA LEU A 73 16.17 4.23 -7.79
C LEU A 73 15.97 4.96 -6.45
N SER A 74 15.42 6.18 -6.49
CA SER A 74 15.15 6.97 -5.29
C SER A 74 14.00 6.38 -4.46
N LEU A 75 12.89 5.99 -5.09
CA LEU A 75 11.75 5.32 -4.47
C LEU A 75 12.15 3.94 -3.91
N GLU A 76 12.90 3.15 -4.67
CA GLU A 76 13.44 1.86 -4.24
C GLU A 76 14.37 2.01 -3.04
N ALA A 77 15.26 3.01 -3.04
CA ALA A 77 16.12 3.35 -1.90
C ALA A 77 15.35 3.86 -0.67
N MET A 78 14.12 4.37 -0.86
CA MET A 78 13.19 4.68 0.22
C MET A 78 12.39 3.47 0.72
N GLY A 79 12.53 2.29 0.11
CA GLY A 79 11.71 1.11 0.42
C GLY A 79 10.30 1.13 -0.19
N TRP A 80 10.09 1.91 -1.25
CA TRP A 80 8.80 2.03 -1.96
C TRP A 80 8.72 1.12 -3.20
N GLY A 81 9.73 0.29 -3.45
CA GLY A 81 9.77 -0.62 -4.61
C GLY A 81 8.64 -1.66 -4.69
N PHE A 82 7.95 -1.96 -3.58
CA PHE A 82 6.71 -2.74 -3.64
C PHE A 82 5.54 -1.92 -4.17
N VAL A 83 5.43 -0.63 -3.81
CA VAL A 83 4.34 0.25 -4.23
C VAL A 83 4.39 0.49 -5.74
N ILE A 84 5.59 0.61 -6.31
CA ILE A 84 5.80 0.63 -7.76
C ILE A 84 5.20 -0.64 -8.39
N LYS A 85 5.62 -1.83 -7.94
CA LYS A 85 5.11 -3.11 -8.46
C LYS A 85 3.60 -3.28 -8.29
N ALA A 86 3.05 -2.84 -7.17
CA ALA A 86 1.61 -2.89 -6.89
C ALA A 86 0.82 -1.94 -7.81
N LEU A 87 1.41 -0.83 -8.25
CA LEU A 87 0.81 0.06 -9.25
C LEU A 87 1.01 -0.47 -10.67
N ASP A 88 2.17 -1.02 -11.01
CA ASP A 88 2.41 -1.74 -12.27
C ASP A 88 1.39 -2.89 -12.44
N GLN A 89 1.04 -3.56 -11.34
CA GLN A 89 -0.04 -4.56 -11.27
C GLN A 89 -1.43 -3.97 -11.54
N ILE A 90 -1.74 -2.77 -11.03
CA ILE A 90 -2.98 -2.06 -11.38
C ILE A 90 -3.00 -1.69 -12.87
N GLY A 91 -1.87 -1.27 -13.45
CA GLY A 91 -1.72 -0.97 -14.88
C GLY A 91 -1.96 -2.14 -15.84
N ILE A 92 -1.93 -3.39 -15.35
CA ILE A 92 -2.29 -4.59 -16.13
C ILE A 92 -3.83 -4.74 -16.24
N LEU A 93 -4.59 -4.11 -15.34
CA LEU A 93 -6.06 -4.20 -15.32
C LEU A 93 -6.67 -3.25 -16.38
N PRO A 94 -7.66 -3.69 -17.16
CA PRO A 94 -8.21 -2.92 -18.27
C PRO A 94 -8.98 -1.66 -17.86
N GLU A 95 -9.27 -1.49 -16.56
CA GLU A 95 -9.90 -0.30 -16.00
C GLU A 95 -8.92 0.83 -15.64
N TRP A 96 -7.61 0.54 -15.59
CA TRP A 96 -6.55 1.50 -15.22
C TRP A 96 -5.25 1.40 -16.08
N PRO A 97 -5.33 1.24 -17.41
CA PRO A 97 -4.15 1.05 -18.26
C PRO A 97 -3.19 2.26 -18.30
N GLU A 98 -3.59 3.41 -17.75
CA GLU A 98 -2.76 4.60 -17.56
C GLU A 98 -1.88 4.57 -16.30
N VAL A 99 -2.03 3.59 -15.41
CA VAL A 99 -1.31 3.50 -14.13
C VAL A 99 0.03 2.78 -14.31
N GLU A 100 1.11 3.54 -14.41
CA GLU A 100 2.50 3.06 -14.31
C GLU A 100 3.11 3.51 -12.97
N GLY A 101 3.84 2.64 -12.27
CA GLY A 101 4.16 2.84 -10.86
C GLY A 101 5.04 4.05 -10.54
N VAL A 102 5.99 4.43 -11.39
CA VAL A 102 6.88 5.58 -11.17
C VAL A 102 6.16 6.89 -11.44
N SER A 103 5.48 7.02 -12.57
CA SER A 103 4.75 8.23 -12.98
C SER A 103 3.50 8.49 -12.13
N TYR A 104 2.79 7.43 -11.72
CA TYR A 104 1.68 7.53 -10.78
C TYR A 104 2.15 8.00 -9.40
N LEU A 105 3.24 7.43 -8.87
CA LEU A 105 3.82 7.94 -7.60
C LEU A 105 4.32 9.38 -7.74
N ALA A 106 5.00 9.71 -8.84
CA ALA A 106 5.54 11.05 -9.09
C ALA A 106 4.47 12.16 -9.24
N SER A 107 3.20 11.78 -9.40
CA SER A 107 2.05 12.68 -9.48
C SER A 107 1.11 12.62 -8.26
N THR A 108 1.22 11.62 -7.39
CA THR A 108 0.27 11.41 -6.26
C THR A 108 0.88 11.31 -4.86
N MET A 109 2.21 11.16 -4.69
CA MET A 109 2.83 11.06 -3.37
C MET A 109 3.11 12.42 -2.70
N SER A 110 3.28 12.43 -1.37
CA SER A 110 3.62 13.61 -0.59
C SER A 110 4.91 13.39 0.22
N PRO A 111 5.92 14.27 0.12
CA PRO A 111 6.03 15.39 -0.82
C PRO A 111 6.22 14.89 -2.27
N LEU A 112 5.68 15.63 -3.25
CA LEU A 112 5.85 15.32 -4.67
C LEU A 112 7.32 15.47 -5.10
N PRO A 113 7.82 14.65 -6.05
CA PRO A 113 9.13 14.87 -6.65
C PRO A 113 9.29 16.26 -7.29
N PRO A 114 10.54 16.73 -7.49
CA PRO A 114 10.81 18.06 -8.01
C PRO A 114 10.14 18.32 -9.36
N ALA A 115 9.48 19.47 -9.50
CA ALA A 115 8.66 19.78 -10.67
C ALA A 115 9.40 19.64 -12.02
N PRO A 116 10.68 20.05 -12.19
CA PRO A 116 11.43 19.86 -13.43
C PRO A 116 11.65 18.38 -13.81
N VAL A 117 11.86 17.52 -12.81
CA VAL A 117 12.13 16.09 -12.99
C VAL A 117 10.86 15.35 -13.46
N ARG A 118 9.71 15.67 -12.86
CA ARG A 118 8.42 15.07 -13.21
C ARG A 118 7.66 15.76 -14.37
N ALA A 119 8.24 16.81 -14.97
CA ALA A 119 7.66 17.49 -16.13
C ALA A 119 7.93 16.74 -17.44
N ASP A 120 9.08 16.07 -17.52
CA ASP A 120 9.42 15.09 -18.56
C ASP A 120 10.25 13.99 -17.91
N LEU A 121 9.62 12.83 -17.72
CA LEU A 121 10.20 11.64 -17.10
C LEU A 121 11.08 10.83 -18.07
N ALA A 122 10.88 10.99 -19.39
CA ALA A 122 11.63 10.28 -20.43
C ALA A 122 12.95 10.98 -20.77
N ALA A 123 13.05 12.29 -20.52
CA ALA A 123 14.30 13.04 -20.66
C ALA A 123 15.44 12.44 -19.80
N PRO A 124 16.70 12.52 -20.26
CA PRO A 124 17.83 11.95 -19.55
C PRO A 124 18.08 12.65 -18.20
N ALA A 125 18.54 11.89 -17.20
CA ALA A 125 18.80 12.39 -15.86
C ALA A 125 20.11 13.20 -15.79
N THR A 126 20.00 14.46 -15.39
CA THR A 126 21.13 15.39 -15.28
C THR A 126 21.63 15.56 -13.84
N SER A 127 22.83 16.12 -13.67
CA SER A 127 23.38 16.46 -12.35
C SER A 127 22.51 17.44 -11.54
N ASP A 128 21.72 18.28 -12.20
CA ASP A 128 20.78 19.18 -11.54
C ASP A 128 19.52 18.44 -11.07
N ASP A 129 18.96 17.56 -11.91
CA ASP A 129 17.86 16.66 -11.51
C ASP A 129 18.24 15.83 -10.27
N VAL A 130 19.47 15.29 -10.25
CA VAL A 130 20.00 14.54 -9.11
C VAL A 130 20.19 15.42 -7.87
N ALA A 131 20.60 16.68 -8.02
CA ALA A 131 20.70 17.62 -6.91
C ALA A 131 19.32 17.97 -6.32
N GLN A 132 18.31 18.16 -7.17
CA GLN A 132 16.92 18.39 -6.76
C GLN A 132 16.32 17.14 -6.07
N ILE A 133 16.53 15.95 -6.62
CA ILE A 133 16.13 14.66 -6.01
C ILE A 133 16.80 14.50 -4.63
N ALA A 134 18.10 14.82 -4.51
CA ALA A 134 18.84 14.77 -3.25
C ALA A 134 18.43 15.86 -2.23
N ALA A 135 17.64 16.86 -2.62
CA ALA A 135 16.94 17.76 -1.71
C ALA A 135 15.61 17.14 -1.27
N TRP A 136 14.76 16.77 -2.21
CA TRP A 136 13.44 16.13 -2.00
C TRP A 136 13.50 14.88 -1.11
N LEU A 137 14.52 14.03 -1.26
CA LEU A 137 14.72 12.85 -0.40
C LEU A 137 14.88 13.20 1.10
N LYS A 138 15.43 14.37 1.42
CA LYS A 138 15.58 14.85 2.82
C LYS A 138 14.25 15.35 3.41
N GLU A 139 13.28 15.68 2.56
CA GLU A 139 11.91 16.01 2.95
C GLU A 139 11.10 14.72 3.12
N CYS A 140 11.23 13.78 2.17
CA CYS A 140 10.65 12.44 2.28
C CYS A 140 11.05 11.73 3.59
N LYS A 141 12.32 11.84 4.02
CA LYS A 141 12.78 11.32 5.33
C LYS A 141 11.95 11.80 6.53
N LYS A 142 11.27 12.95 6.45
CA LYS A 142 10.47 13.51 7.55
C LYS A 142 9.02 13.03 7.52
N GLU A 143 8.40 12.93 6.34
CA GLU A 143 6.94 12.82 6.24
C GLU A 143 6.40 12.07 5.01
N ALA A 144 7.24 11.32 4.28
CA ALA A 144 6.83 10.59 3.06
C ALA A 144 5.57 9.75 3.28
N ARG A 145 4.51 10.04 2.50
CA ARG A 145 3.21 9.38 2.59
C ARG A 145 2.51 9.34 1.24
N TRP A 146 1.69 8.32 1.05
CA TRP A 146 0.89 8.13 -0.15
C TRP A 146 -0.35 7.29 0.16
N LYS A 147 -1.44 7.58 -0.54
CA LYS A 147 -2.66 6.79 -0.53
C LYS A 147 -3.30 6.85 -1.92
N ALA A 148 -3.74 5.71 -2.42
CA ALA A 148 -4.62 5.61 -3.59
C ALA A 148 -5.77 4.65 -3.30
N SER A 149 -6.82 4.70 -4.11
CA SER A 149 -7.81 3.63 -4.16
C SER A 149 -8.36 3.40 -5.56
N PHE A 150 -8.77 2.15 -5.79
CA PHE A 150 -9.13 1.59 -7.09
C PHE A 150 -10.44 0.81 -6.91
N ALA A 151 -11.54 1.38 -7.40
CA ALA A 151 -12.89 0.84 -7.21
C ALA A 151 -13.34 0.00 -8.41
N TRP A 152 -13.79 -1.23 -8.14
CA TRP A 152 -14.23 -2.20 -9.15
C TRP A 152 -15.39 -3.04 -8.61
N GLU A 153 -16.51 -3.06 -9.35
CA GLU A 153 -17.70 -3.91 -9.11
C GLU A 153 -18.02 -4.15 -7.62
N GLY A 154 -18.46 -3.11 -6.91
CA GLY A 154 -18.84 -3.18 -5.49
C GLY A 154 -17.69 -3.33 -4.48
N THR A 155 -16.45 -3.48 -4.95
CA THR A 155 -15.22 -3.50 -4.16
C THR A 155 -14.37 -2.23 -4.37
N GLU A 156 -13.52 -1.89 -3.41
CA GLU A 156 -12.51 -0.83 -3.53
C GLU A 156 -11.21 -1.28 -2.85
N LEU A 157 -10.14 -1.47 -3.63
CA LEU A 157 -8.80 -1.64 -3.07
C LEU A 157 -8.24 -0.26 -2.67
N ILE A 158 -7.85 -0.11 -1.42
CA ILE A 158 -7.21 1.08 -0.86
C ILE A 158 -5.78 0.69 -0.47
N MET A 159 -4.78 1.37 -1.03
CA MET A 159 -3.38 1.18 -0.66
C MET A 159 -2.85 2.42 0.07
N ILE A 160 -2.05 2.20 1.12
CA ILE A 160 -1.47 3.23 1.98
C ILE A 160 0.01 2.92 2.18
N LYS A 161 0.89 3.87 1.85
CA LYS A 161 2.32 3.83 2.18
C LYS A 161 2.69 5.03 3.05
N HIS A 162 3.52 4.79 4.05
CA HIS A 162 4.13 5.80 4.88
C HIS A 162 5.61 5.47 5.10
N GLY A 163 6.40 6.49 5.41
CA GLY A 163 7.77 6.40 5.90
C GLY A 163 8.82 5.91 4.90
N VAL A 164 10.07 5.90 5.38
CA VAL A 164 11.26 5.67 4.55
C VAL A 164 12.16 4.61 5.16
N GLY A 165 12.32 3.51 4.43
CA GLY A 165 13.02 2.30 4.82
C GLY A 165 14.51 2.45 5.13
N ASP A 166 14.96 1.81 6.22
CA ASP A 166 16.36 1.80 6.66
C ASP A 166 16.90 0.35 6.76
N PRO A 167 17.88 -0.05 5.93
CA PRO A 167 18.37 -1.42 5.92
C PRO A 167 19.23 -1.77 7.16
N SER A 168 19.64 -0.76 7.95
CA SER A 168 20.32 -0.93 9.24
C SER A 168 19.35 -0.96 10.44
N GLY A 169 18.09 -0.54 10.24
CA GLY A 169 17.06 -0.51 11.28
C GLY A 169 16.57 -1.90 11.69
N PRO A 170 15.98 -2.05 12.88
CA PRO A 170 15.35 -3.29 13.30
C PRO A 170 14.12 -3.63 12.42
N ALA A 171 13.95 -4.90 12.08
CA ALA A 171 12.85 -5.39 11.24
C ALA A 171 11.44 -5.01 11.73
N ALA A 172 11.24 -4.87 13.05
CA ALA A 172 9.98 -4.46 13.67
C ALA A 172 9.96 -2.97 14.07
N GLY A 173 10.93 -2.17 13.63
CA GLY A 173 11.07 -0.75 13.96
C GLY A 173 11.55 -0.46 15.39
N ASP A 174 12.00 0.77 15.61
CA ASP A 174 12.44 1.26 16.91
C ASP A 174 11.23 1.84 17.67
N MET A 175 10.67 1.04 18.57
CA MET A 175 9.53 1.42 19.42
C MET A 175 9.80 2.61 20.37
N LYS A 176 11.02 3.15 20.45
CA LYS A 176 11.39 4.30 21.30
C LYS A 176 11.77 5.54 20.49
N ASN A 177 12.60 5.37 19.45
CA ASN A 177 13.18 6.49 18.69
C ASN A 177 12.74 6.52 17.22
N GLY A 178 11.86 5.60 16.81
CA GLY A 178 11.36 5.48 15.44
C GLY A 178 10.56 6.71 15.00
N VAL A 179 11.05 7.38 13.96
CA VAL A 179 10.42 8.55 13.34
C VAL A 179 10.26 8.28 11.84
N ASN A 180 9.04 8.43 11.33
CA ASN A 180 8.71 8.25 9.91
C ASN A 180 9.19 6.91 9.32
N GLU A 181 9.04 5.85 10.12
CA GLU A 181 9.41 4.48 9.76
C GLU A 181 8.50 3.90 8.68
N PRO A 182 9.02 2.97 7.85
CA PRO A 182 8.27 2.46 6.71
C PRO A 182 7.07 1.63 7.18
N LEU A 183 5.92 1.91 6.58
CA LEU A 183 4.67 1.19 6.80
C LEU A 183 3.95 1.04 5.46
N PHE A 184 3.44 -0.15 5.18
CA PHE A 184 2.51 -0.39 4.07
C PHE A 184 1.26 -1.12 4.57
N ALA A 185 0.10 -0.73 4.04
CA ALA A 185 -1.16 -1.41 4.27
C ALA A 185 -2.01 -1.42 2.99
N ALA A 186 -2.69 -2.54 2.74
CA ALA A 186 -3.71 -2.70 1.71
C ALA A 186 -5.04 -3.05 2.37
N VAL A 187 -6.15 -2.51 1.88
CA VAL A 187 -7.49 -2.71 2.45
C VAL A 187 -8.51 -2.84 1.32
N LEU A 188 -9.28 -3.93 1.32
CA LEU A 188 -10.44 -4.09 0.45
C LEU A 188 -11.70 -3.63 1.19
N ALA A 189 -12.34 -2.56 0.72
CA ALA A 189 -13.70 -2.23 1.14
C ALA A 189 -14.71 -2.96 0.24
N VAL A 190 -15.77 -3.52 0.83
CA VAL A 190 -16.81 -4.27 0.13
C VAL A 190 -18.20 -3.93 0.69
N ASP A 191 -19.20 -3.81 -0.19
CA ASP A 191 -20.60 -3.92 0.21
C ASP A 191 -21.03 -5.40 0.15
N MET A 192 -21.10 -6.04 1.33
CA MET A 192 -21.44 -7.46 1.45
C MET A 192 -22.89 -7.79 1.07
N LYS A 193 -23.75 -6.79 0.84
CA LYS A 193 -25.10 -6.99 0.27
C LYS A 193 -25.09 -7.15 -1.25
N SER A 194 -24.06 -6.61 -1.90
CA SER A 194 -23.88 -6.63 -3.35
C SER A 194 -22.90 -7.71 -3.80
N ILE A 195 -21.93 -8.06 -2.93
CA ILE A 195 -20.83 -9.00 -3.22
C ILE A 195 -20.89 -10.18 -2.24
N PRO A 196 -21.20 -11.41 -2.72
CA PRO A 196 -21.16 -12.61 -1.90
C PRO A 196 -19.78 -12.82 -1.27
N CYS A 197 -19.75 -13.17 0.02
CA CYS A 197 -18.53 -13.47 0.75
C CYS A 197 -18.68 -14.81 1.47
N GLN A 198 -17.64 -15.66 1.43
CA GLN A 198 -17.65 -16.99 2.07
C GLN A 198 -16.25 -17.35 2.59
N ILE A 199 -16.17 -18.23 3.58
CA ILE A 199 -14.91 -18.81 4.03
C ILE A 199 -14.56 -20.01 3.15
N ALA A 200 -13.44 -19.92 2.45
CA ALA A 200 -12.87 -21.02 1.66
C ALA A 200 -11.78 -21.74 2.47
N THR A 201 -11.67 -23.06 2.32
CA THR A 201 -10.66 -23.89 2.98
C THR A 201 -9.61 -24.37 1.98
N ALA A 202 -8.39 -24.64 2.46
CA ALA A 202 -7.35 -25.23 1.63
C ALA A 202 -7.72 -26.63 1.10
N VAL A 203 -8.67 -27.33 1.75
CA VAL A 203 -9.11 -28.68 1.34
C VAL A 203 -9.83 -28.65 -0.01
N MET A 204 -10.49 -27.53 -0.35
CA MET A 204 -11.11 -27.31 -1.66
C MET A 204 -10.08 -27.20 -2.80
N VAL A 205 -8.83 -26.87 -2.47
CA VAL A 205 -7.66 -26.85 -3.38
C VAL A 205 -6.71 -28.02 -3.11
N GLY A 206 -7.28 -29.15 -2.66
CA GLY A 206 -6.56 -30.43 -2.48
C GLY A 206 -5.54 -30.47 -1.33
N ALA A 207 -5.46 -29.45 -0.48
CA ALA A 207 -4.39 -29.28 0.49
C ALA A 207 -4.89 -29.16 1.95
N ASN A 208 -4.11 -29.62 2.92
CA ASN A 208 -4.40 -29.33 4.33
C ASN A 208 -4.16 -27.85 4.68
N LYS A 209 -3.28 -27.17 3.93
CA LYS A 209 -3.00 -25.73 3.96
C LYS A 209 -2.44 -25.28 2.61
N ALA A 210 -2.82 -24.10 2.14
CA ALA A 210 -2.32 -23.49 0.92
C ALA A 210 -2.14 -21.97 1.08
N PRO A 211 -1.31 -21.30 0.27
CA PRO A 211 -1.27 -19.83 0.19
C PRO A 211 -2.64 -19.22 -0.12
N LEU A 212 -2.96 -18.00 0.33
CA LEU A 212 -4.18 -17.28 -0.08
C LEU A 212 -4.25 -17.16 -1.61
N ALA A 213 -3.13 -16.86 -2.28
CA ALA A 213 -3.09 -16.76 -3.74
C ALA A 213 -3.51 -18.08 -4.44
N THR A 214 -3.22 -19.23 -3.82
CA THR A 214 -3.67 -20.55 -4.29
C THR A 214 -5.14 -20.80 -3.96
N ILE A 215 -5.57 -20.54 -2.71
CA ILE A 215 -6.97 -20.73 -2.29
C ILE A 215 -7.92 -19.84 -3.10
N ALA A 216 -7.52 -18.60 -3.39
CA ALA A 216 -8.26 -17.68 -4.24
C ALA A 216 -8.19 -18.07 -5.72
N GLY A 217 -6.98 -18.28 -6.28
CA GLY A 217 -6.78 -18.51 -7.70
C GLY A 217 -7.32 -19.83 -8.26
N GLU A 218 -7.50 -20.86 -7.42
CA GLU A 218 -8.10 -22.15 -7.82
C GLU A 218 -9.61 -22.23 -7.54
N ASN A 219 -10.19 -21.29 -6.80
CA ASN A 219 -11.65 -21.19 -6.63
C ASN A 219 -12.26 -20.32 -7.75
N TYR A 220 -13.36 -20.80 -8.33
CA TYR A 220 -14.02 -20.11 -9.44
C TYR A 220 -14.72 -18.82 -8.99
N GLY A 221 -14.53 -17.74 -9.74
CA GLY A 221 -15.21 -16.46 -9.54
C GLY A 221 -14.82 -15.71 -8.27
N VAL A 222 -13.58 -15.85 -7.79
CA VAL A 222 -13.06 -15.09 -6.64
C VAL A 222 -12.57 -13.71 -7.10
N ILE A 223 -13.16 -12.65 -6.53
CA ILE A 223 -12.77 -11.25 -6.76
C ILE A 223 -11.57 -10.86 -5.88
N GLY A 224 -11.59 -11.29 -4.62
CA GLY A 224 -10.64 -10.82 -3.61
C GLY A 224 -10.70 -11.62 -2.32
N GLY A 225 -9.77 -11.36 -1.40
CA GLY A 225 -9.77 -12.03 -0.11
C GLY A 225 -8.61 -11.65 0.80
N ILE A 226 -8.69 -12.16 2.03
CA ILE A 226 -7.66 -12.09 3.07
C ILE A 226 -7.56 -13.42 3.81
N ASN A 227 -6.48 -13.62 4.57
CA ASN A 227 -6.36 -14.78 5.45
C ASN A 227 -7.45 -14.84 6.53
N GLY A 228 -7.76 -16.05 6.99
CA GLY A 228 -8.74 -16.28 8.07
C GLY A 228 -8.22 -16.01 9.48
N GLY A 229 -8.97 -16.55 10.46
CA GLY A 229 -8.62 -16.51 11.88
C GLY A 229 -7.53 -17.51 12.27
N TYR A 230 -7.30 -17.62 13.58
CA TYR A 230 -6.21 -18.42 14.16
C TYR A 230 -6.32 -19.93 13.86
N PHE A 231 -5.18 -20.62 13.81
CA PHE A 231 -5.11 -22.06 13.57
C PHE A 231 -3.93 -22.76 14.28
N ALA A 232 -4.09 -24.06 14.55
CA ALA A 232 -3.06 -24.98 15.05
C ALA A 232 -2.92 -26.18 14.11
N GLY A 233 -1.72 -26.43 13.59
CA GLY A 233 -1.50 -27.45 12.55
C GLY A 233 -2.19 -27.06 11.24
N ALA A 234 -3.42 -27.55 11.06
CA ALA A 234 -4.38 -27.17 10.02
C ALA A 234 -5.82 -26.95 10.57
N LYS A 235 -6.03 -27.02 11.90
CA LYS A 235 -7.36 -26.87 12.53
C LYS A 235 -7.56 -25.44 13.06
N PRO A 236 -8.77 -24.85 12.99
CA PRO A 236 -9.04 -23.51 13.53
C PRO A 236 -8.89 -23.45 15.07
N ILE A 237 -8.54 -22.27 15.61
CA ILE A 237 -8.53 -21.96 17.04
C ILE A 237 -9.61 -20.91 17.32
N GLY A 238 -10.80 -21.38 17.63
CA GLY A 238 -12.00 -20.54 17.75
C GLY A 238 -13.17 -21.22 17.06
N VAL A 239 -14.39 -20.72 17.30
CA VAL A 239 -15.55 -21.13 16.50
C VAL A 239 -15.27 -20.90 15.03
N LEU A 240 -15.53 -21.91 14.20
CA LEU A 240 -15.57 -21.79 12.75
C LEU A 240 -16.87 -22.41 12.24
N ARG A 241 -17.65 -21.60 11.52
CA ARG A 241 -18.85 -21.99 10.78
C ARG A 241 -18.74 -21.45 9.36
N ARG A 242 -19.15 -22.24 8.37
CA ARG A 242 -19.16 -21.89 6.94
C ARG A 242 -20.41 -22.49 6.32
N GLN A 243 -21.12 -21.76 5.46
CA GLN A 243 -22.31 -22.25 4.76
C GLN A 243 -23.36 -22.89 5.72
N GLY A 244 -23.42 -22.41 6.96
CA GLY A 244 -24.23 -22.98 8.06
C GLY A 244 -23.57 -24.13 8.83
N TYR A 245 -22.66 -24.89 8.20
CA TYR A 245 -21.96 -26.02 8.81
C TYR A 245 -20.90 -25.56 9.81
N THR A 246 -20.87 -26.15 11.01
CA THR A 246 -19.94 -25.77 12.08
C THR A 246 -18.70 -26.68 12.09
N ASP A 247 -17.71 -26.35 11.27
CA ASP A 247 -16.40 -27.02 11.17
C ASP A 247 -15.68 -27.16 12.54
N ASN A 248 -15.87 -26.18 13.44
CA ASN A 248 -15.40 -26.28 14.81
C ASN A 248 -16.31 -25.52 15.79
N ALA A 249 -16.95 -26.24 16.70
CA ALA A 249 -17.81 -25.65 17.74
C ALA A 249 -17.05 -25.13 18.98
N LYS A 250 -15.71 -25.29 19.08
CA LYS A 250 -14.96 -24.89 20.28
C LYS A 250 -14.84 -23.36 20.41
N PHE A 251 -15.78 -22.77 21.14
CA PHE A 251 -15.73 -21.39 21.63
C PHE A 251 -14.58 -21.18 22.63
N TRP A 252 -13.92 -20.02 22.52
CA TRP A 252 -12.95 -19.52 23.50
C TRP A 252 -13.54 -18.29 24.21
N PRO A 253 -13.90 -18.38 25.50
CA PRO A 253 -14.52 -17.27 26.22
C PRO A 253 -13.70 -15.98 26.20
N ASN A 254 -14.37 -14.83 26.14
CA ASN A 254 -13.80 -13.49 25.95
C ASN A 254 -13.26 -13.19 24.54
N ARG A 255 -13.05 -14.18 23.64
CA ARG A 255 -12.53 -13.88 22.29
C ARG A 255 -13.63 -13.44 21.33
N SER A 256 -13.42 -12.31 20.66
CA SER A 256 -14.39 -11.75 19.73
C SER A 256 -14.40 -12.48 18.37
N ALA A 257 -15.51 -12.35 17.65
CA ALA A 257 -15.74 -13.01 16.36
C ALA A 257 -16.36 -12.07 15.32
N PHE A 258 -16.23 -12.43 14.05
CA PHE A 258 -16.93 -11.81 12.94
C PHE A 258 -17.75 -12.90 12.22
N GLY A 259 -18.98 -12.58 11.85
CA GLY A 259 -19.87 -13.49 11.15
C GLY A 259 -20.85 -12.74 10.25
N TRP A 260 -21.36 -13.40 9.23
CA TRP A 260 -22.28 -12.83 8.25
C TRP A 260 -23.13 -13.92 7.58
N ASN A 261 -24.04 -13.49 6.70
CA ASN A 261 -24.87 -14.38 5.91
C ASN A 261 -24.96 -13.99 4.44
N GLU A 262 -25.64 -14.83 3.67
CA GLU A 262 -25.83 -14.72 2.22
C GLU A 262 -26.61 -13.47 1.79
N SER A 263 -27.30 -12.77 2.71
CA SER A 263 -27.96 -11.49 2.44
C SER A 263 -27.09 -10.26 2.69
N GLY A 264 -25.83 -10.44 3.10
CA GLY A 264 -24.93 -9.36 3.48
C GLY A 264 -25.21 -8.75 4.85
N GLU A 265 -26.02 -9.39 5.70
CA GLU A 265 -26.10 -9.01 7.11
C GLU A 265 -24.87 -9.56 7.85
N TYR A 266 -24.21 -8.72 8.63
CA TYR A 266 -22.98 -9.07 9.35
C TYR A 266 -23.01 -8.61 10.81
N VAL A 267 -22.25 -9.30 11.67
CA VAL A 267 -22.14 -9.05 13.10
C VAL A 267 -20.67 -9.09 13.56
N PHE A 268 -20.33 -8.19 14.48
CA PHE A 268 -19.11 -8.25 15.27
C PHE A 268 -19.50 -8.66 16.68
N ILE A 269 -19.15 -9.88 17.08
CA ILE A 269 -19.55 -10.46 18.37
C ILE A 269 -18.45 -10.19 19.38
N ASP A 270 -18.75 -9.45 20.44
CA ASP A 270 -17.85 -9.31 21.59
C ASP A 270 -17.88 -10.60 22.41
N GLY A 271 -16.74 -11.27 22.53
CA GLY A 271 -16.64 -12.56 23.22
C GLY A 271 -16.93 -12.52 24.73
N LYS A 272 -17.16 -11.33 25.30
CA LYS A 272 -17.61 -11.14 26.69
C LYS A 272 -19.12 -11.01 26.85
N GLU A 273 -19.83 -10.64 25.79
CA GLU A 273 -21.28 -10.34 25.83
C GLU A 273 -22.14 -11.56 25.47
N THR A 274 -21.53 -12.67 25.06
CA THR A 274 -22.19 -13.99 24.91
C THR A 274 -21.48 -15.06 25.74
N ALA A 275 -22.25 -16.04 26.23
CA ALA A 275 -21.72 -17.19 26.95
C ALA A 275 -21.08 -18.24 26.01
N SER A 276 -21.55 -18.35 24.76
CA SER A 276 -21.08 -19.31 23.77
C SER A 276 -21.68 -19.01 22.39
N ILE A 277 -20.84 -18.59 21.44
CA ILE A 277 -21.27 -18.32 20.04
C ILE A 277 -21.89 -19.58 19.40
N SER A 278 -21.36 -20.77 19.72
CA SER A 278 -21.76 -22.04 19.09
C SER A 278 -23.11 -22.58 19.54
N SER A 279 -23.76 -21.94 20.53
CA SER A 279 -25.01 -22.41 21.15
C SER A 279 -25.95 -21.26 21.52
N ASP A 280 -25.72 -20.08 20.95
CA ASP A 280 -26.53 -18.88 21.13
C ASP A 280 -27.30 -18.64 19.83
N HIS A 281 -28.57 -19.05 19.82
CA HIS A 281 -29.41 -19.11 18.62
C HIS A 281 -29.61 -17.75 17.91
N ASN A 282 -29.29 -16.64 18.58
CA ASN A 282 -29.24 -15.31 17.95
C ASN A 282 -28.22 -15.25 16.80
N PHE A 283 -27.21 -16.13 16.80
CA PHE A 283 -26.19 -16.20 15.75
C PHE A 283 -26.48 -17.26 14.67
N ASP A 284 -27.53 -18.08 14.77
CA ASP A 284 -27.77 -19.16 13.81
C ASP A 284 -28.14 -18.67 12.41
N LYS A 285 -28.61 -17.43 12.30
CA LYS A 285 -28.83 -16.74 11.01
C LYS A 285 -27.55 -16.30 10.28
N PHE A 286 -26.37 -16.47 10.88
CA PHE A 286 -25.07 -16.20 10.26
C PHE A 286 -24.46 -17.51 9.79
N THR A 287 -24.45 -17.72 8.47
CA THR A 287 -23.96 -18.95 7.83
C THR A 287 -22.43 -19.04 7.86
N GLU A 288 -21.74 -17.90 7.87
CA GLU A 288 -20.29 -17.77 8.01
C GLU A 288 -19.96 -17.15 9.37
N VAL A 289 -19.07 -17.76 10.15
CA VAL A 289 -18.57 -17.22 11.44
C VAL A 289 -17.14 -17.66 11.67
N LEU A 290 -16.24 -16.72 12.00
CA LEU A 290 -14.92 -17.02 12.55
C LEU A 290 -14.65 -16.26 13.85
N GLN A 291 -14.19 -16.99 14.87
CA GLN A 291 -13.69 -16.40 16.11
C GLN A 291 -12.18 -16.09 15.99
N ALA A 292 -11.80 -14.87 16.37
CA ALA A 292 -10.43 -14.38 16.25
C ALA A 292 -10.03 -13.54 17.48
N GLY A 293 -9.81 -12.23 17.31
CA GLY A 293 -9.51 -11.27 18.39
C GLY A 293 -8.08 -10.69 18.33
N PRO A 294 -7.82 -9.58 19.04
CA PRO A 294 -8.79 -8.81 19.83
C PRO A 294 -9.76 -7.97 19.00
N LEU A 295 -10.89 -7.62 19.61
CA LEU A 295 -11.67 -6.44 19.20
C LEU A 295 -10.79 -5.20 19.30
N LEU A 296 -10.70 -4.45 18.20
CA LEU A 296 -9.85 -3.25 18.05
C LEU A 296 -10.63 -1.99 18.40
N VAL A 297 -11.83 -1.85 17.84
CA VAL A 297 -12.71 -0.68 17.98
C VAL A 297 -14.14 -1.17 18.19
N LYS A 298 -14.90 -0.48 19.05
CA LYS A 298 -16.33 -0.69 19.30
C LYS A 298 -17.02 0.66 19.39
N ASN A 299 -18.11 0.87 18.64
CA ASN A 299 -18.86 2.13 18.57
C ASN A 299 -17.97 3.38 18.33
N GLY A 300 -16.98 3.27 17.43
CA GLY A 300 -16.00 4.31 17.09
C GLY A 300 -14.89 4.51 18.14
N THR A 301 -14.93 3.78 19.25
CA THR A 301 -13.99 3.94 20.37
C THR A 301 -12.98 2.79 20.42
N PRO A 302 -11.67 3.06 20.60
CA PRO A 302 -10.66 2.03 20.87
C PRO A 302 -11.06 1.07 22.01
N SER A 303 -11.13 -0.23 21.71
CA SER A 303 -11.47 -1.26 22.70
C SER A 303 -10.24 -1.61 23.55
N ALA A 304 -10.40 -1.68 24.87
CA ALA A 304 -9.34 -2.10 25.79
C ALA A 304 -8.85 -3.55 25.51
N ASN A 305 -7.75 -3.99 26.14
CA ASN A 305 -7.32 -5.40 26.07
C ASN A 305 -8.22 -6.30 26.95
N THR A 306 -9.49 -6.39 26.58
CA THR A 306 -10.54 -7.15 27.27
C THR A 306 -10.28 -8.65 27.21
N GLU A 307 -9.72 -9.14 26.10
CA GLU A 307 -9.55 -10.57 25.77
C GLU A 307 -8.27 -11.20 26.36
N LYS A 308 -7.51 -10.44 27.16
CA LYS A 308 -6.22 -10.86 27.75
C LYS A 308 -5.18 -11.27 26.69
N VAL A 309 -5.10 -10.51 25.60
CA VAL A 309 -4.07 -10.67 24.57
C VAL A 309 -2.68 -10.58 25.20
N HIS A 310 -1.82 -11.54 24.87
CA HIS A 310 -0.47 -11.64 25.40
C HIS A 310 0.41 -10.44 24.98
N PRO A 311 1.27 -9.88 25.86
CA PRO A 311 2.10 -8.72 25.57
C PRO A 311 2.86 -8.78 24.22
N ASN A 312 3.47 -9.92 23.90
CA ASN A 312 4.16 -10.14 22.61
C ASN A 312 3.28 -9.90 21.35
N VAL A 313 1.96 -10.02 21.47
CA VAL A 313 1.00 -9.75 20.37
C VAL A 313 0.42 -8.34 20.48
N LEU A 314 0.31 -7.78 21.69
CA LEU A 314 -0.26 -6.46 21.97
C LEU A 314 0.72 -5.33 21.65
N ASP A 315 1.92 -5.40 22.24
CA ASP A 315 2.84 -4.28 22.48
C ASP A 315 3.98 -4.19 21.46
N PHE A 316 4.14 -5.21 20.62
CA PHE A 316 5.17 -5.30 19.58
C PHE A 316 4.58 -5.18 18.18
N ARG A 317 5.36 -4.60 17.26
CA ARG A 317 4.97 -4.52 15.85
C ARG A 317 5.09 -5.86 15.15
N HIS A 318 4.02 -6.22 14.44
CA HIS A 318 3.92 -7.37 13.56
C HIS A 318 3.11 -6.98 12.33
N PRO A 319 3.17 -7.75 11.23
CA PRO A 319 2.11 -7.77 10.24
C PRO A 319 0.77 -8.08 10.90
N ARG A 320 -0.30 -7.46 10.42
CA ARG A 320 -1.66 -7.58 10.97
C ARG A 320 -2.65 -7.84 9.86
N THR A 321 -3.70 -8.58 10.20
CA THR A 321 -4.91 -8.68 9.38
C THR A 321 -6.09 -8.28 10.25
N PHE A 322 -7.03 -7.52 9.70
CA PHE A 322 -8.23 -7.07 10.41
C PHE A 322 -9.45 -7.03 9.49
N VAL A 323 -10.63 -7.08 10.11
CA VAL A 323 -11.91 -6.76 9.48
C VAL A 323 -12.62 -5.70 10.30
N GLY A 324 -13.31 -4.77 9.67
CA GLY A 324 -14.07 -3.73 10.36
C GLY A 324 -15.14 -3.10 9.47
N THR A 325 -15.92 -2.17 10.00
CA THR A 325 -17.02 -1.52 9.25
C THR A 325 -17.09 -0.03 9.50
N ASP A 326 -17.31 0.76 8.45
CA ASP A 326 -17.68 2.19 8.53
C ASP A 326 -19.20 2.38 8.82
N GLY A 327 -19.95 1.28 8.91
CA GLY A 327 -21.41 1.22 9.06
C GLY A 327 -22.19 1.33 7.74
N LYS A 328 -21.52 1.22 6.59
CA LYS A 328 -22.09 1.02 5.26
C LYS A 328 -21.44 -0.18 4.56
N ARG A 329 -20.10 -0.23 4.60
CA ARG A 329 -19.24 -1.25 4.01
C ARG A 329 -18.49 -2.00 5.10
N VAL A 330 -17.92 -3.14 4.73
CA VAL A 330 -16.95 -3.88 5.53
C VAL A 330 -15.59 -3.75 4.86
N LEU A 331 -14.54 -3.50 5.66
CA LEU A 331 -13.17 -3.26 5.22
C LEU A 331 -12.29 -4.40 5.73
N TRP A 332 -11.65 -5.13 4.82
CA TRP A 332 -10.74 -6.25 5.07
C TRP A 332 -9.32 -5.76 4.80
N GLY A 333 -8.53 -5.60 5.86
CA GLY A 333 -7.23 -4.92 5.79
C GLY A 333 -6.06 -5.78 6.21
N VAL A 334 -4.95 -5.63 5.49
CA VAL A 334 -3.64 -6.19 5.81
C VAL A 334 -2.63 -5.07 5.98
N VAL A 335 -1.81 -5.19 7.02
CA VAL A 335 -0.64 -4.34 7.28
C VAL A 335 0.57 -5.25 7.19
N ASP A 336 1.48 -4.97 6.27
CA ASP A 336 2.73 -5.72 6.14
C ASP A 336 3.66 -5.41 7.32
N GLY A 337 4.63 -6.27 7.62
CA GLY A 337 5.52 -6.07 8.76
C GLY A 337 6.78 -6.92 8.74
N ARG A 338 7.70 -6.66 9.67
CA ARG A 338 9.01 -7.35 9.80
C ARG A 338 9.97 -7.13 8.62
N ASP A 339 9.80 -6.06 7.84
CA ASP A 339 10.75 -5.60 6.83
C ASP A 339 11.19 -4.16 7.13
N ASN A 340 12.47 -3.96 7.41
CA ASN A 340 13.01 -2.65 7.79
C ASN A 340 13.08 -1.64 6.62
N MET A 341 12.83 -2.08 5.39
CA MET A 341 12.71 -1.23 4.21
C MET A 341 11.26 -0.94 3.83
N HIS A 342 10.43 -1.98 3.71
CA HIS A 342 9.08 -1.90 3.17
C HIS A 342 8.01 -1.54 4.22
N SER A 343 7.96 -2.30 5.32
CA SER A 343 6.99 -2.13 6.39
C SER A 343 7.44 -2.81 7.69
N VAL A 344 7.54 -2.04 8.78
CA VAL A 344 7.86 -2.60 10.11
C VAL A 344 6.67 -3.30 10.77
N GLY A 345 5.45 -2.94 10.38
CA GLY A 345 4.19 -3.44 10.95
C GLY A 345 3.63 -2.57 12.06
N MET A 346 2.61 -3.09 12.76
CA MET A 346 1.88 -2.34 13.79
C MET A 346 1.76 -3.12 15.11
N THR A 347 1.82 -2.41 16.22
CA THR A 347 1.23 -2.82 17.51
C THR A 347 -0.30 -2.90 17.37
N ILE A 348 -0.97 -3.51 18.34
CA ILE A 348 -2.45 -3.46 18.36
C ILE A 348 -2.94 -2.01 18.50
N GLU A 349 -2.23 -1.15 19.24
CA GLU A 349 -2.63 0.25 19.45
C GLU A 349 -2.44 1.13 18.20
N GLU A 350 -1.36 0.97 17.44
CA GLU A 350 -1.22 1.61 16.13
C GLU A 350 -2.30 1.14 15.15
N LEU A 351 -2.68 -0.14 15.21
CA LEU A 351 -3.77 -0.69 14.40
C LEU A 351 -5.13 -0.10 14.77
N ARG A 352 -5.41 0.17 16.06
CA ARG A 352 -6.62 0.90 16.46
C ARG A 352 -6.66 2.32 15.90
N ARG A 353 -5.51 3.00 15.84
CA ARG A 353 -5.39 4.34 15.25
C ARG A 353 -5.64 4.32 13.74
N LEU A 354 -5.12 3.32 13.03
CA LEU A 354 -5.45 3.08 11.62
C LEU A 354 -6.95 2.83 11.44
N CYS A 355 -7.59 2.03 12.30
CA CYS A 355 -9.04 1.83 12.27
C CYS A 355 -9.81 3.14 12.45
N GLY A 356 -9.35 4.04 13.33
CA GLY A 356 -9.91 5.38 13.50
C GLY A 356 -9.73 6.28 12.26
N TRP A 357 -8.54 6.26 11.63
CA TRP A 357 -8.29 6.97 10.37
C TRP A 357 -9.13 6.44 9.19
N LEU A 358 -9.43 5.15 9.18
CA LEU A 358 -10.36 4.50 8.26
C LEU A 358 -11.85 4.69 8.67
N SER A 359 -12.14 5.49 9.70
CA SER A 359 -13.49 5.78 10.21
C SER A 359 -14.32 4.55 10.60
N LEU A 360 -13.65 3.48 11.05
CA LEU A 360 -14.30 2.23 11.43
C LEU A 360 -15.03 2.37 12.76
N LYS A 361 -16.32 2.04 12.77
CA LYS A 361 -17.18 2.00 13.96
C LYS A 361 -16.92 0.76 14.81
N THR A 362 -16.69 -0.39 14.17
CA THR A 362 -16.32 -1.62 14.86
C THR A 362 -15.26 -2.33 14.03
N ALA A 363 -14.24 -2.90 14.69
CA ALA A 363 -13.14 -3.61 14.02
C ALA A 363 -12.57 -4.72 14.90
N LEU A 364 -12.06 -5.78 14.26
CA LEU A 364 -11.58 -7.03 14.84
C LEU A 364 -10.27 -7.45 14.18
N ASN A 365 -9.26 -7.83 14.97
CA ASN A 365 -8.01 -8.41 14.49
C ASN A 365 -8.17 -9.92 14.20
N LEU A 366 -7.59 -10.39 13.10
CA LEU A 366 -7.54 -11.80 12.68
C LEU A 366 -6.16 -12.44 12.92
N ASP A 367 -5.87 -13.63 12.35
CA ASP A 367 -4.49 -14.14 12.40
C ASP A 367 -3.55 -13.23 11.62
N GLY A 368 -2.30 -13.14 12.07
CA GLY A 368 -1.35 -12.15 11.56
C GLY A 368 0.08 -12.68 11.45
N GLY A 369 1.04 -11.78 11.48
CA GLY A 369 2.44 -12.14 11.24
C GLY A 369 2.59 -12.77 9.85
N GLY A 370 3.20 -13.96 9.79
CA GLY A 370 3.41 -14.64 8.52
C GLY A 370 2.14 -15.12 7.82
N SER A 371 0.97 -15.11 8.49
CA SER A 371 -0.32 -15.41 7.84
C SER A 371 -0.92 -14.23 7.09
N SER A 372 -0.46 -13.01 7.35
CA SER A 372 -1.04 -11.80 6.77
C SER A 372 -0.83 -11.78 5.25
N SER A 373 -1.94 -11.74 4.52
CA SER A 373 -1.97 -11.75 3.06
C SER A 373 -3.29 -11.19 2.53
N LEU A 374 -3.22 -10.40 1.46
CA LEU A 374 -4.36 -9.83 0.75
C LEU A 374 -4.23 -10.07 -0.74
N TRP A 375 -5.29 -10.58 -1.36
CA TRP A 375 -5.35 -10.91 -2.78
C TRP A 375 -6.57 -10.24 -3.42
N TRP A 376 -6.43 -9.74 -4.65
CA TRP A 376 -7.50 -9.08 -5.41
C TRP A 376 -7.23 -9.20 -6.91
N ARG A 377 -8.26 -9.55 -7.69
CA ARG A 377 -8.27 -9.61 -9.16
C ARG A 377 -7.01 -10.26 -9.76
N GLY A 378 -6.67 -11.46 -9.28
CA GLY A 378 -5.51 -12.24 -9.75
C GLY A 378 -4.20 -12.01 -8.99
N MET A 379 -4.10 -10.99 -8.14
CA MET A 379 -2.83 -10.43 -7.68
C MET A 379 -2.75 -10.25 -6.15
N THR A 380 -1.56 -10.46 -5.59
CA THR A 380 -1.30 -10.29 -4.14
C THR A 380 -0.78 -8.88 -3.84
N PHE A 381 -1.49 -8.15 -2.99
CA PHE A 381 -1.19 -6.76 -2.60
C PHE A 381 -0.62 -6.66 -1.17
N SER A 382 0.30 -7.58 -0.83
CA SER A 382 0.98 -7.69 0.47
C SER A 382 2.28 -8.48 0.34
N LEU A 383 3.32 -8.13 1.08
CA LEU A 383 4.60 -8.87 1.10
C LEU A 383 4.69 -9.90 2.25
N PRO A 384 4.93 -11.19 1.98
CA PRO A 384 5.03 -12.23 3.02
C PRO A 384 6.16 -11.99 4.03
N SER A 385 5.83 -11.91 5.32
CA SER A 385 6.77 -11.55 6.39
C SER A 385 7.72 -12.69 6.84
N ASN A 386 8.19 -13.57 5.95
CA ASN A 386 9.01 -14.72 6.33
C ASN A 386 10.29 -14.88 5.50
N ALA A 387 11.28 -15.54 6.08
CA ALA A 387 12.64 -15.66 5.55
C ALA A 387 12.78 -16.55 4.29
N SER A 388 11.69 -16.83 3.58
CA SER A 388 11.68 -17.51 2.28
C SER A 388 11.01 -16.69 1.17
N ASP A 389 10.57 -15.46 1.47
CA ASP A 389 9.85 -14.53 0.58
C ASP A 389 8.62 -15.14 -0.11
N ARG A 390 8.04 -16.18 0.50
CA ARG A 390 6.88 -16.95 0.03
C ARG A 390 5.71 -16.78 0.97
N GLU A 391 4.51 -16.76 0.43
CA GLU A 391 3.30 -16.77 1.24
C GLU A 391 3.23 -18.02 2.15
N ARG A 392 2.80 -17.84 3.41
CA ARG A 392 2.62 -18.93 4.37
C ARG A 392 1.36 -19.73 4.02
N PRO A 393 1.43 -21.07 3.91
CA PRO A 393 0.23 -21.88 3.79
C PRO A 393 -0.68 -21.74 5.01
N ILE A 394 -1.93 -21.36 4.77
CA ILE A 394 -3.03 -21.22 5.74
C ILE A 394 -4.12 -22.28 5.50
N PRO A 395 -4.90 -22.69 6.51
CA PRO A 395 -5.95 -23.71 6.33
C PRO A 395 -7.27 -23.16 5.78
N TYR A 396 -7.55 -21.86 5.95
CA TYR A 396 -8.74 -21.20 5.43
C TYR A 396 -8.53 -19.69 5.24
N ALA A 397 -9.32 -19.11 4.34
CA ALA A 397 -9.33 -17.71 3.93
C ALA A 397 -10.75 -17.16 3.93
N ILE A 398 -10.89 -15.83 3.97
CA ILE A 398 -12.17 -15.14 3.72
C ILE A 398 -12.10 -14.57 2.32
N LEU A 399 -13.03 -14.97 1.44
CA LEU A 399 -13.05 -14.60 0.03
C LEU A 399 -14.33 -13.84 -0.35
N MET A 400 -14.18 -12.94 -1.32
CA MET A 400 -15.24 -12.23 -2.04
C MET A 400 -15.45 -12.90 -3.39
N PHE A 401 -16.69 -13.09 -3.83
CA PHE A 401 -17.04 -13.77 -5.07
C PHE A 401 -17.85 -12.86 -6.01
N GLU A 402 -17.78 -13.16 -7.30
CA GLU A 402 -18.68 -12.60 -8.32
C GLU A 402 -20.14 -12.94 -7.98
N PRO A 403 -21.12 -12.05 -8.27
CA PRO A 403 -22.53 -12.34 -8.08
C PRO A 403 -22.97 -13.60 -8.85
N GLY A 404 -23.40 -14.64 -8.12
CA GLY A 404 -23.77 -15.94 -8.68
C GLY A 404 -22.66 -17.00 -8.64
N SER A 405 -21.42 -16.61 -8.33
CA SER A 405 -20.30 -17.51 -8.00
C SER A 405 -20.22 -17.77 -6.48
N GLY A 406 -19.38 -18.73 -6.08
CA GLY A 406 -19.18 -19.10 -4.67
C GLY A 406 -18.30 -20.34 -4.48
N VAL A 407 -17.99 -20.65 -3.23
CA VAL A 407 -17.34 -21.90 -2.82
C VAL A 407 -18.26 -23.07 -3.17
N ARG A 408 -17.76 -24.02 -3.97
CA ARG A 408 -18.49 -25.25 -4.30
C ARG A 408 -18.75 -26.09 -3.05
N GLN A 409 -19.96 -26.62 -2.94
CA GLN A 409 -20.41 -27.55 -1.90
C GLN A 409 -19.88 -28.97 -2.18
#